data_AF-A0AB72VEP0-F1
#
_entry.id   AF-A0AB72VEP0-F1
#
_cell.length_a   1.000
_cell.length_b   1.000
_cell.length_c   1.000
_cell.angle_alpha   90.00
_cell.angle_beta   90.00
_cell.angle_gamma   90.00
#
_symmetry.space_group_name_H-M   'P 1'
#
loop_
_entity.id
_entity.type
_entity.pdbx_description
1 polymer ?
#
loop_
_entity_poly.entity_id
_entity_poly.type
_entity_poly.pdbx_seq_one_letter_code
_entity_poly.pdbx_strand_id
1 'polypeptide(L)' 'MYSLLWHYLPGPWFVKLLIVLALIVLVFFLLMDVVFPWVSTLMPYNDVAF' A
#
# COMPACT_ATOMS: atom_id res chain seq x y z
N MET A 1 -10.01 13.21 -20.54
CA MET A 1 -10.68 12.52 -19.42
C MET A 1 -9.73 11.63 -18.56
N TYR A 2 -8.43 11.94 -18.50
CA TYR A 2 -7.53 11.60 -17.37
C TYR A 2 -6.86 12.86 -16.77
N SER A 3 -7.18 14.04 -17.30
CA SER A 3 -6.55 15.31 -16.94
C SER A 3 -7.02 15.87 -15.60
N LEU A 4 -8.19 15.46 -15.11
CA LEU A 4 -8.75 15.93 -13.83
C LEU A 4 -7.93 15.40 -12.65
N LEU A 5 -7.55 14.11 -12.66
CA LEU A 5 -6.67 13.52 -11.63
C LEU A 5 -5.27 14.18 -11.64
N TRP A 6 -4.74 14.49 -12.82
CA TRP A 6 -3.49 15.22 -12.96
C TRP A 6 -3.60 16.72 -12.63
N HIS A 7 -4.78 17.31 -12.57
CA HIS A 7 -4.96 18.72 -12.17
C HIS A 7 -5.13 18.89 -10.66
N TYR A 8 -5.73 17.90 -9.98
CA TYR A 8 -5.98 17.97 -8.53
C TYR A 8 -4.74 17.69 -7.69
N LEU A 9 -3.76 16.95 -8.20
CA LEU A 9 -2.51 16.80 -7.47
C LEU A 9 -1.71 18.12 -7.51
N PRO A 10 -1.43 18.74 -6.35
CA PRO A 10 -0.65 19.97 -6.31
C PRO A 10 0.81 19.71 -6.69
N GLY A 11 1.35 20.57 -7.54
CA GLY A 11 2.78 20.62 -7.84
C GLY A 11 3.23 19.99 -9.17
N PRO A 12 4.50 20.22 -9.53
CA PRO A 12 5.13 19.72 -10.75
C PRO A 12 5.17 18.19 -10.80
N TRP A 13 5.42 17.64 -12.00
CA TRP A 13 5.30 16.20 -12.29
C TRP A 13 6.05 15.28 -11.30
N PHE A 14 7.20 15.72 -10.79
CA PHE A 14 8.00 14.97 -9.82
C PHE A 14 7.32 14.86 -8.44
N VAL A 15 6.59 15.90 -8.00
CA VAL A 15 5.84 15.88 -6.73
C VAL A 15 4.71 14.85 -6.80
N LYS A 16 4.04 14.79 -7.95
CA LYS A 16 2.99 13.79 -8.21
C LYS A 16 3.53 12.38 -8.15
N LEU A 17 4.69 12.16 -8.76
CA LEU A 17 5.39 10.88 -8.74
C LEU A 17 5.76 10.49 -7.31
N LEU A 18 6.29 11.44 -6.52
CA LEU A 18 6.64 11.23 -5.12
C LEU A 18 5.40 10.87 -4.26
N ILE A 19 4.27 11.55 -4.46
CA ILE A 19 3.01 11.26 -3.76
C ILE A 19 2.50 9.85 -4.10
N VAL A 20 2.50 9.48 -5.39
CA VAL A 20 2.07 8.14 -5.81
C VAL A 20 2.99 7.07 -5.24
N LEU A 21 4.31 7.32 -5.25
CA LEU A 21 5.28 6.39 -4.71
C LEU A 21 5.14 6.24 -3.19
N ALA A 22 4.92 7.35 -2.48
CA ALA A 22 4.62 7.34 -1.06
C ALA A 22 3.31 6.58 -0.74
N LEU A 23 2.26 6.75 -1.55
CA LEU A 23 1.01 5.99 -1.40
C LEU A 23 1.22 4.49 -1.58
N ILE A 24 2.01 4.09 -2.59
CA ILE A 24 2.34 2.67 -2.82
C ILE A 24 3.11 2.11 -1.61
N VAL A 25 4.12 2.82 -1.13
CA VAL A 25 4.90 2.41 0.05
C VAL A 25 4.01 2.31 1.28
N LEU A 26 3.10 3.27 1.48
CA LEU A 26 2.16 3.28 2.60
C LEU A 26 1.21 2.09 2.55
N VAL A 27 0.65 1.78 1.38
CA VAL A 27 -0.22 0.60 1.19
C VAL A 27 0.58 -0.69 1.41
N PHE A 28 1.80 -0.78 0.88
CA PHE A 28 2.67 -1.92 1.09
C PHE A 28 2.96 -2.15 2.58
N PHE A 29 3.31 -1.10 3.32
CA PHE A 29 3.53 -1.18 4.76
C PHE A 29 2.26 -1.58 5.51
N LEU A 30 1.11 -1.00 5.18
CA LEU A 30 -0.16 -1.36 5.80
C LEU A 30 -0.52 -2.83 5.56
N LEU A 31 -0.27 -3.33 4.35
CA LEU A 31 -0.46 -4.74 4.04
C LEU A 31 0.48 -5.63 4.85
N MET A 32 1.74 -5.25 5.04
CA MET A 32 2.73 -6.04 5.78
C MET A 32 2.56 -5.97 7.30
N ASP A 33 2.23 -4.80 7.87
CA ASP A 33 2.13 -4.60 9.32
C ASP A 33 0.75 -4.96 9.89
N VAL A 34 -0.31 -4.87 9.09
CA VAL A 34 -1.69 -5.08 9.58
C VAL A 34 -2.36 -6.28 8.93
N VAL A 35 -2.38 -6.33 7.59
CA VAL A 35 -3.13 -7.37 6.87
C VAL A 35 -2.42 -8.71 6.96
N PHE A 36 -1.10 -8.74 6.77
CA PHE A 36 -0.33 -9.98 6.80
C PHE A 36 -0.37 -10.68 8.17
N PRO A 37 -0.20 -9.99 9.33
CA PRO A 37 -0.34 -10.61 10.64
C PRO A 37 -1.75 -11.12 10.91
N TRP A 38 -2.77 -10.43 10.40
CA TRP A 38 -4.14 -10.91 10.52
C TRP A 38 -4.38 -12.17 9.68
N VAL A 39 -3.98 -12.14 8.40
CA VAL A 39 -4.11 -13.29 7.48
C VAL A 39 -3.26 -14.48 7.95
N SER A 40 -2.09 -14.23 8.53
CA SER A 40 -1.21 -15.30 8.99
C SER A 40 -1.85 -16.16 10.06
N THR A 41 -2.71 -15.59 10.92
CA THR A 41 -3.47 -16.38 11.91
C THR A 41 -4.42 -17.40 11.29
N LEU A 42 -4.91 -17.15 10.08
CA LEU A 42 -5.85 -18.01 9.36
C LEU A 42 -5.13 -19.08 8.50
N MET A 43 -3.79 -18.99 8.40
CA MET A 43 -3.03 -19.94 7.60
C MET A 43 -2.85 -21.27 8.34
N PRO A 44 -3.08 -22.41 7.68
CA PRO A 44 -3.01 -23.76 8.27
C PRO A 44 -1.59 -24.19 8.66
N TYR A 45 -0.59 -23.33 8.44
CA TYR A 45 0.80 -23.56 8.86
C TYR A 45 1.03 -23.29 10.36
N ASN A 46 0.08 -22.67 11.07
CA ASN A 46 0.21 -22.42 12.52
C ASN A 46 -0.09 -23.65 13.39
N ASP A 47 -0.67 -24.71 12.81
CA ASP A 47 -1.02 -25.95 13.51
C ASP A 47 0.12 -26.99 13.54
N VAL A 48 1.37 -26.59 13.27
CA VAL A 48 2.54 -27.48 13.45
C VAL A 48 3.08 -27.38 14.88
N ALA A 49 2.25 -27.76 15.85
CA ALA A 49 2.70 -28.05 17.21
C ALA A 49 3.17 -29.52 17.25
N PHE A 50 4.48 -29.75 17.09
CA PHE A 50 5.16 -30.99 17.46
C PHE A 50 6.12 -30.73 18.61
#